data_AF-A0A7C2NZT6-F1
#
_entry.id   AF-A0A7C2NZT6-F1
#
_cell.length_a   1.000
_cell.length_b   1.000
_cell.length_c   1.000
_cell.angle_alpha   90.00
_cell.angle_beta   90.00
_cell.angle_gamma   90.00
#
_symmetry.space_group_name_H-M   'P 1'
#
loop_
_entity.id
_entity.type
_entity.pdbx_description
1 polymer ?
#
loop_
_entity_poly.entity_id
_entity_poly.type
_entity_poly.pdbx_seq_one_letter_code
_entity_poly.pdbx_strand_id
1 'polypeptide(L)'
;MTTEARVEPLHTRMLTVDVRAAEGGALALCGQVLDLRKRGLVPLPGALQLPGVIHHMTLAARVDPAARALTELRVEQPSVAFEPSPATRGESCRDPAGALQALVGVRLDGDFLPALTGCFGGPRGCTHLLTLARLAASTALRVLALEAALPGPPRAPGARVLRRSLTIDGFAVPERAMELAVQLADVHLAREAGDELFDQLASHAEVRAHARLDRVTTRLEALALAERRRTRASLDAPLEDRSAEVADLVGRPLVGGLGAELVRRLGGDAAAAPRLDALLSLAPGYVQCVAALADLFLGSAAGAAAGLGARPDSCFMWRRGGALQRARDEV
;
A
#
# COMPACT_ATOMS: atom_id res chain seq x y z
N MET A 1 38.43 4.08 -2.31
CA MET A 1 37.43 5.05 -1.80
C MET A 1 36.13 4.27 -1.62
N THR A 2 35.79 3.86 -0.41
CA THR A 2 34.60 3.04 -0.14
C THR A 2 33.37 3.95 -0.15
N THR A 3 32.59 3.88 -1.22
CA THR A 3 31.33 4.61 -1.41
C THR A 3 30.13 3.93 -0.72
N GLU A 4 30.38 3.13 0.32
CA GLU A 4 29.31 2.43 1.03
C GLU A 4 28.70 3.37 2.07
N ALA A 5 27.47 3.81 1.79
CA ALA A 5 26.62 4.39 2.80
C ALA A 5 26.34 3.34 3.89
N ARG A 6 26.33 3.73 5.17
CA ARG A 6 26.02 2.83 6.30
C ARG A 6 24.60 2.22 6.24
N VAL A 7 23.76 2.74 5.34
CA VAL A 7 22.38 2.34 5.11
C VAL A 7 22.20 2.21 3.60
N GLU A 8 21.75 1.05 3.13
CA GLU A 8 21.63 0.75 1.71
C GLU A 8 20.16 0.75 1.29
N PRO A 9 19.73 1.59 0.34
CA PRO A 9 18.33 1.66 -0.04
C PRO A 9 17.93 0.44 -0.90
N LEU A 10 16.81 -0.19 -0.54
CA LEU A 10 16.32 -1.42 -1.17
C LEU A 10 15.21 -1.14 -2.18
N HIS A 11 14.16 -0.49 -1.68
CA HIS A 11 12.90 -0.34 -2.41
C HIS A 11 12.17 0.91 -1.96
N THR A 12 11.45 1.54 -2.87
CA THR A 12 10.44 2.55 -2.55
C THR A 12 9.12 2.10 -3.14
N ARG A 13 8.09 2.05 -2.30
CA ARG A 13 6.70 1.98 -2.74
C ARG A 13 6.05 3.34 -2.53
N MET A 14 5.37 3.85 -3.55
CA MET A 14 4.51 5.01 -3.44
C MET A 14 3.08 4.60 -3.81
N LEU A 15 2.12 4.96 -2.97
CA LEU A 15 0.71 4.93 -3.29
C LEU A 15 0.14 6.34 -3.24
N THR A 16 -0.69 6.70 -4.19
CA THR A 16 -1.45 7.95 -4.16
C THR A 16 -2.92 7.66 -4.39
N VAL A 17 -3.79 8.48 -3.77
CA VAL A 17 -5.22 8.51 -4.04
C VAL A 17 -5.65 9.96 -4.14
N ASP A 18 -6.07 10.38 -5.32
CA ASP A 18 -6.71 11.67 -5.55
C ASP A 18 -8.21 11.47 -5.61
N VAL A 19 -8.95 12.29 -4.86
CA VAL A 19 -10.42 12.29 -4.83
C VAL A 19 -10.91 13.62 -5.35
N ARG A 20 -11.81 13.58 -6.34
CA ARG A 20 -12.46 14.74 -6.93
C ARG A 20 -13.97 14.60 -6.89
N ALA A 21 -14.66 15.72 -6.79
CA ALA A 21 -16.10 15.77 -7.04
C ALA A 21 -16.36 15.44 -8.52
N ALA A 22 -17.43 14.71 -8.77
CA ALA A 22 -17.89 14.34 -10.09
C ALA A 22 -19.34 14.82 -10.30
N GLU A 23 -19.80 14.71 -11.55
CA GLU A 23 -21.19 14.97 -11.91
C GLU A 23 -22.17 14.14 -11.04
N GLY A 24 -23.36 14.70 -10.82
CA GLY A 24 -24.38 14.06 -9.98
C GLY A 24 -24.03 13.98 -8.49
N GLY A 25 -23.01 14.71 -8.03
CA GLY A 25 -22.54 14.66 -6.64
C GLY A 25 -21.71 13.42 -6.32
N ALA A 26 -21.32 12.62 -7.32
CA ALA A 26 -20.46 11.47 -7.12
C ALA A 26 -19.03 11.88 -6.69
N LEU A 27 -18.27 10.91 -6.19
CA LEU A 27 -16.83 11.05 -5.99
C LEU A 27 -16.08 10.22 -7.05
N ALA A 28 -15.12 10.84 -7.72
CA ALA A 28 -14.18 10.16 -8.59
C ALA A 28 -12.84 9.97 -7.85
N LEU A 29 -12.37 8.73 -7.79
CA LEU A 29 -11.09 8.37 -7.17
C LEU A 29 -10.11 7.91 -8.24
N CYS A 30 -8.90 8.43 -8.18
CA CYS A 30 -7.76 7.97 -8.97
C CYS A 30 -6.66 7.53 -8.03
N GLY A 31 -6.44 6.22 -7.95
CA GLY A 31 -5.38 5.58 -7.19
C GLY A 31 -4.21 5.17 -8.08
N GLN A 32 -2.99 5.21 -7.55
CA GLN A 32 -1.80 4.66 -8.20
C GLN A 32 -0.93 3.95 -7.18
N VAL A 33 -0.28 2.86 -7.59
CA VAL A 33 0.86 2.25 -6.89
C VAL A 33 2.06 2.19 -7.82
N LEU A 34 3.20 2.66 -7.33
CA LEU A 34 4.49 2.60 -7.99
C LEU A 34 5.50 1.91 -7.06
N ASP A 35 6.14 0.85 -7.56
CA ASP A 35 7.21 0.13 -6.89
C ASP A 35 8.51 0.33 -7.65
N LEU A 36 9.49 0.93 -6.98
CA LEU A 36 10.84 1.16 -7.47
C LEU A 36 11.83 0.32 -6.66
N ARG A 37 12.42 -0.68 -7.32
CA ARG A 37 13.56 -1.42 -6.76
C ARG A 37 14.84 -0.65 -7.04
N LYS A 38 15.64 -0.39 -6.01
CA LYS A 38 16.86 0.42 -6.11
C LYS A 38 18.13 -0.41 -6.32
N ARG A 39 18.08 -1.70 -5.99
CA ARG A 39 19.21 -2.62 -6.13
C ARG A 39 18.79 -4.08 -6.23
N GLY A 40 19.79 -4.93 -6.43
CA GLY A 40 19.65 -6.38 -6.45
C GLY A 40 19.05 -6.89 -7.75
N LEU A 41 19.16 -8.19 -7.93
CA LEU A 41 18.66 -8.91 -9.10
C LEU A 41 17.76 -10.02 -8.60
N VAL A 42 16.58 -10.17 -9.21
CA VAL A 42 15.67 -11.26 -8.87
C VAL A 42 15.66 -12.25 -10.03
N PRO A 43 16.21 -13.46 -9.86
CA PRO A 43 16.08 -14.50 -10.88
C PRO A 43 14.62 -14.97 -10.90
N LEU A 44 14.03 -14.95 -12.09
CA LEU A 44 12.70 -15.47 -12.36
C LEU A 44 12.81 -16.62 -13.37
N PRO A 45 11.82 -17.52 -13.45
CA PRO A 45 11.79 -18.50 -14.52
C PRO A 45 11.91 -17.83 -15.89
N GLY A 46 13.00 -18.11 -16.62
CA GLY A 46 13.26 -17.58 -17.95
C GLY A 46 13.64 -16.10 -18.04
N ALA A 47 13.85 -15.39 -16.92
CA ALA A 47 14.17 -13.97 -16.92
C ALA A 47 15.00 -13.53 -15.71
N LEU A 48 15.69 -12.40 -15.84
CA LEU A 48 16.34 -11.71 -14.73
C LEU A 48 15.69 -10.34 -14.55
N GLN A 49 15.07 -10.10 -13.40
CA GLN A 49 14.45 -8.82 -13.11
C GLN A 49 15.46 -7.86 -12.45
N LEU A 50 15.80 -6.80 -13.17
CA LEU A 50 16.75 -5.76 -12.78
C LEU A 50 16.13 -4.73 -11.82
N PRO A 51 16.94 -3.87 -11.18
CA PRO A 51 16.45 -2.65 -10.53
C PRO A 51 15.69 -1.75 -11.52
N GLY A 52 14.78 -0.93 -10.98
CA GLY A 52 13.90 -0.07 -11.76
C GLY A 52 12.45 -0.14 -11.31
N VAL A 53 11.55 0.37 -12.15
CA VAL A 53 10.10 0.29 -11.90
C VAL A 53 9.65 -1.17 -12.10
N ILE A 54 9.19 -1.80 -11.02
CA ILE A 54 8.77 -3.20 -11.01
C ILE A 54 7.25 -3.33 -11.16
N HIS A 55 6.52 -2.43 -10.49
CA HIS A 55 5.08 -2.34 -10.60
C HIS A 55 4.68 -0.89 -10.81
N HIS A 56 3.81 -0.68 -11.79
CA HIS A 56 3.06 0.53 -11.95
C HIS A 56 1.63 0.12 -12.27
N MET A 57 0.71 0.43 -11.36
CA MET A 57 -0.70 0.10 -11.51
C MET A 57 -1.58 1.27 -11.09
N THR A 58 -2.69 1.45 -11.78
CA THR A 58 -3.67 2.50 -11.51
C THR A 58 -5.04 1.88 -11.22
N LEU A 59 -5.84 2.62 -10.47
CA LEU A 59 -7.21 2.27 -10.14
C LEU A 59 -8.06 3.54 -10.28
N ALA A 60 -9.05 3.53 -11.16
CA ALA A 60 -10.06 4.57 -11.27
C ALA A 60 -11.39 4.04 -10.74
N ALA A 61 -12.04 4.79 -9.86
CA ALA A 61 -13.29 4.38 -9.24
C ALA A 61 -14.28 5.54 -9.16
N ARG A 62 -15.58 5.22 -9.20
CA ARG A 62 -16.65 6.15 -8.85
C ARG A 62 -17.42 5.65 -7.66
N VAL A 63 -17.73 6.56 -6.75
CA VAL A 63 -18.52 6.30 -5.55
C VAL A 63 -19.73 7.20 -5.56
N ASP A 64 -20.91 6.61 -5.35
CA ASP A 64 -22.13 7.35 -5.03
C ASP A 64 -22.17 7.61 -3.52
N PRO A 65 -22.09 8.87 -3.06
CA PRO A 65 -22.16 9.19 -1.64
C PRO A 65 -23.49 8.86 -0.97
N ALA A 66 -24.61 8.93 -1.71
CA ALA A 66 -25.94 8.67 -1.17
C ALA A 66 -26.13 7.17 -0.92
N ALA A 67 -25.82 6.33 -1.92
CA ALA A 67 -25.83 4.88 -1.75
C ALA A 67 -24.64 4.36 -0.93
N ARG A 68 -23.60 5.19 -0.75
CA ARG A 68 -22.27 4.81 -0.24
C ARG A 68 -21.74 3.59 -0.98
N ALA A 69 -21.86 3.54 -2.31
CA ALA A 69 -21.53 2.35 -3.10
C ALA A 69 -20.55 2.67 -4.22
N LEU A 70 -19.71 1.70 -4.56
CA LEU A 70 -18.86 1.76 -5.73
C LEU A 70 -19.71 1.57 -6.99
N THR A 71 -19.75 2.54 -7.89
CA THR A 71 -20.58 2.47 -9.12
C THR A 71 -19.77 2.11 -10.35
N GLU A 72 -18.47 2.41 -10.34
CA GLU A 72 -17.55 2.06 -11.42
C GLU A 72 -16.17 1.71 -10.85
N LEU A 73 -15.48 0.80 -11.51
CA LEU A 73 -14.09 0.46 -11.21
C LEU A 73 -13.34 0.13 -12.49
N ARG A 74 -12.15 0.67 -12.66
CA ARG A 74 -11.23 0.36 -13.76
C ARG A 74 -9.83 0.25 -13.20
N VAL A 75 -9.04 -0.66 -13.75
CA VAL A 75 -7.66 -0.88 -13.34
C VAL A 75 -6.79 -0.96 -14.58
N GLU A 76 -5.61 -0.37 -14.50
CA GLU A 76 -4.59 -0.52 -15.53
C GLU A 76 -3.28 -0.93 -14.86
N GLN A 77 -2.46 -1.70 -15.59
CA GLN A 77 -1.19 -2.20 -15.08
C GLN A 77 -0.09 -1.94 -16.11
N PRO A 78 0.35 -0.68 -16.30
CA PRO A 78 1.41 -0.34 -17.25
C PRO A 78 2.70 -1.15 -17.06
N SER A 79 3.06 -1.49 -15.82
CA SER A 79 4.25 -2.31 -15.52
C SER A 79 3.92 -3.35 -14.46
N VAL A 80 4.33 -4.60 -14.70
CA VAL A 80 4.17 -5.71 -13.77
C VAL A 80 5.43 -6.56 -13.70
N ALA A 81 5.62 -7.28 -12.59
CA ALA A 81 6.75 -8.18 -12.43
C ALA A 81 6.74 -9.40 -13.36
N PHE A 82 5.56 -9.88 -13.75
CA PHE A 82 5.39 -11.09 -14.55
C PHE A 82 4.50 -10.83 -15.78
N GLU A 83 5.15 -10.82 -16.93
CA GLU A 83 4.53 -10.78 -18.25
C GLU A 83 4.24 -12.22 -18.75
N PRO A 84 3.24 -12.41 -19.62
CA PRO A 84 2.94 -13.72 -20.18
C PRO A 84 4.14 -14.22 -21.02
N SER A 85 4.58 -15.45 -20.74
CA SER A 85 5.72 -16.08 -21.42
C SER A 85 5.62 -17.60 -21.34
N PRO A 86 6.45 -18.37 -22.07
CA PRO A 86 6.54 -19.82 -21.89
C PRO A 86 6.85 -20.21 -20.43
N ALA A 87 7.71 -19.46 -19.75
CA ALA A 87 8.11 -19.75 -18.37
C ALA A 87 6.98 -19.50 -17.35
N THR A 88 6.09 -18.55 -17.63
CA THR A 88 4.85 -18.35 -16.85
C THR A 88 3.68 -19.17 -17.38
N ARG A 89 3.89 -20.03 -18.38
CA ARG A 89 2.84 -20.79 -19.08
C ARG A 89 1.69 -19.91 -19.57
N GLY A 90 2.03 -18.70 -20.01
CA GLY A 90 1.07 -17.69 -20.47
C GLY A 90 0.38 -16.89 -19.37
N GLU A 91 0.60 -17.19 -18.09
CA GLU A 91 0.00 -16.42 -16.98
C GLU A 91 0.71 -15.08 -16.78
N SER A 92 -0.05 -14.08 -16.31
CA SER A 92 0.43 -12.73 -16.01
C SER A 92 -0.15 -12.20 -14.69
N CYS A 93 0.59 -11.25 -14.09
CA CYS A 93 0.08 -10.41 -13.00
C CYS A 93 -1.22 -9.64 -13.35
N ARG A 94 -1.60 -9.54 -14.62
CA ARG A 94 -2.82 -8.85 -15.08
C ARG A 94 -4.06 -9.72 -15.04
N ASP A 95 -3.89 -11.04 -15.11
CA ASP A 95 -5.00 -11.99 -15.21
C ASP A 95 -6.03 -11.86 -14.08
N PRO A 96 -5.67 -11.66 -12.80
CA PRO A 96 -6.68 -11.59 -11.76
C PRO A 96 -7.45 -10.27 -11.74
N ALA A 97 -6.98 -9.21 -12.42
CA ALA A 97 -7.45 -7.84 -12.25
C ALA A 97 -8.96 -7.67 -12.45
N GLY A 98 -9.55 -8.44 -13.37
CA GLY A 98 -10.99 -8.45 -13.64
C GLY A 98 -11.85 -8.87 -12.44
N ALA A 99 -11.30 -9.63 -11.48
CA ALA A 99 -12.04 -10.06 -10.29
C ALA A 99 -12.45 -8.89 -9.38
N LEU A 100 -11.77 -7.73 -9.49
CA LEU A 100 -12.15 -6.53 -8.75
C LEU A 100 -13.50 -5.95 -9.20
N GLN A 101 -14.00 -6.29 -10.40
CA GLN A 101 -15.33 -5.87 -10.86
C GLN A 101 -16.46 -6.38 -9.96
N ALA A 102 -16.24 -7.46 -9.21
CA ALA A 102 -17.19 -7.95 -8.21
C ALA A 102 -17.47 -6.95 -7.08
N LEU A 103 -16.67 -5.87 -6.96
CA LEU A 103 -16.88 -4.80 -5.99
C LEU A 103 -17.84 -3.70 -6.49
N VAL A 104 -18.16 -3.66 -7.79
CA VAL A 104 -19.16 -2.72 -8.31
C VAL A 104 -20.53 -3.07 -7.72
N GLY A 105 -21.20 -2.08 -7.15
CA GLY A 105 -22.43 -2.20 -6.39
C GLY A 105 -22.23 -2.48 -4.90
N VAL A 106 -21.01 -2.83 -4.45
CA VAL A 106 -20.73 -3.08 -3.03
C VAL A 106 -20.68 -1.76 -2.27
N ARG A 107 -21.31 -1.76 -1.10
CA ARG A 107 -21.32 -0.60 -0.19
C ARG A 107 -19.98 -0.44 0.50
N LEU A 108 -19.55 0.81 0.66
CA LEU A 108 -18.42 1.24 1.45
C LEU A 108 -18.87 1.33 2.92
N ASP A 109 -18.86 0.17 3.57
CA ASP A 109 -19.09 0.01 5.00
C ASP A 109 -18.18 -1.12 5.55
N GLY A 110 -18.53 -1.70 6.70
CA GLY A 110 -17.75 -2.75 7.35
C GLY A 110 -17.52 -3.98 6.49
N ASP A 111 -18.39 -4.24 5.51
CA ASP A 111 -18.35 -5.45 4.67
C ASP A 111 -17.49 -5.28 3.42
N PHE A 112 -17.10 -4.04 3.08
CA PHE A 112 -16.31 -3.78 1.86
C PHE A 112 -14.93 -4.46 1.89
N LEU A 113 -14.18 -4.31 2.99
CA LEU A 113 -12.83 -4.90 3.10
C LEU A 113 -12.86 -6.43 3.16
N PRO A 114 -13.80 -7.07 3.89
CA PRO A 114 -14.07 -8.49 3.75
C PRO A 114 -14.38 -8.90 2.29
N ALA A 115 -15.25 -8.16 1.59
CA ALA A 115 -15.57 -8.45 0.19
C ALA A 115 -14.34 -8.34 -0.73
N LEU A 116 -13.54 -7.28 -0.60
CA LEU A 116 -12.28 -7.09 -1.32
C LEU A 116 -11.30 -8.24 -1.05
N THR A 117 -11.13 -8.63 0.20
CA THR A 117 -10.27 -9.76 0.58
C THR A 117 -10.83 -11.08 0.05
N GLY A 118 -12.16 -11.21 0.03
CA GLY A 118 -12.92 -12.34 -0.47
C GLY A 118 -12.81 -12.53 -1.99
N CYS A 119 -12.77 -11.47 -2.79
CA CYS A 119 -12.62 -11.61 -4.24
C CYS A 119 -11.16 -11.59 -4.68
N PHE A 120 -10.28 -10.87 -3.98
CA PHE A 120 -8.94 -10.53 -4.48
C PHE A 120 -7.79 -10.82 -3.51
N GLY A 121 -8.09 -11.35 -2.32
CA GLY A 121 -7.08 -11.68 -1.30
C GLY A 121 -6.25 -12.92 -1.62
N GLY A 122 -4.98 -12.90 -1.21
CA GLY A 122 -4.05 -14.03 -1.28
C GLY A 122 -3.86 -14.54 -2.73
N PRO A 123 -4.04 -15.85 -2.99
CA PRO A 123 -3.77 -16.44 -4.30
C PRO A 123 -4.78 -16.03 -5.40
N ARG A 124 -5.83 -15.29 -5.05
CA ARG A 124 -6.85 -14.82 -6.00
C ARG A 124 -6.48 -13.53 -6.70
N GLY A 125 -5.54 -12.76 -6.15
CA GLY A 125 -5.19 -11.45 -6.67
C GLY A 125 -3.73 -11.09 -6.46
N CYS A 126 -3.36 -9.88 -6.86
CA CYS A 126 -2.04 -9.35 -6.59
C CYS A 126 -2.06 -8.47 -5.32
N THR A 127 -1.04 -8.62 -4.46
CA THR A 127 -0.94 -7.83 -3.22
C THR A 127 -0.90 -6.32 -3.50
N HIS A 128 -0.41 -5.92 -4.67
CA HIS A 128 -0.29 -4.53 -5.12
C HIS A 128 -1.66 -3.86 -5.29
N LEU A 129 -2.51 -4.38 -6.18
CA LEU A 129 -3.86 -3.87 -6.36
C LEU A 129 -4.72 -4.05 -5.11
N LEU A 130 -4.51 -5.13 -4.34
CA LEU A 130 -5.20 -5.30 -3.05
C LEU A 130 -4.88 -4.15 -2.08
N THR A 131 -3.61 -3.78 -1.96
CA THR A 131 -3.17 -2.68 -1.10
C THR A 131 -3.70 -1.34 -1.61
N LEU A 132 -3.65 -1.11 -2.94
CA LEU A 132 -4.18 0.11 -3.55
C LEU A 132 -5.70 0.24 -3.37
N ALA A 133 -6.46 -0.82 -3.65
CA ALA A 133 -7.91 -0.84 -3.50
C ALA A 133 -8.34 -0.63 -2.05
N ARG A 134 -7.62 -1.23 -1.09
CA ARG A 134 -7.84 -0.99 0.34
C ARG A 134 -7.59 0.47 0.72
N LEU A 135 -6.48 1.04 0.27
CA LEU A 135 -6.16 2.45 0.53
C LEU A 135 -7.21 3.38 -0.08
N ALA A 136 -7.62 3.12 -1.33
CA ALA A 136 -8.66 3.89 -2.01
C ALA A 136 -10.01 3.81 -1.27
N ALA A 137 -10.42 2.62 -0.81
CA ALA A 137 -11.65 2.43 -0.05
C ALA A 137 -11.63 3.15 1.32
N SER A 138 -10.53 3.01 2.07
CA SER A 138 -10.34 3.76 3.33
C SER A 138 -10.38 5.27 3.10
N THR A 139 -9.75 5.73 2.01
CA THR A 139 -9.77 7.14 1.61
C THR A 139 -11.17 7.61 1.24
N ALA A 140 -11.93 6.82 0.49
CA ALA A 140 -13.33 7.11 0.15
C ALA A 140 -14.20 7.26 1.41
N LEU A 141 -14.11 6.30 2.33
CA LEU A 141 -14.82 6.33 3.62
C LEU A 141 -14.51 7.59 4.41
N ARG A 142 -13.23 7.97 4.48
CA ARG A 142 -12.78 9.20 5.14
C ARG A 142 -13.34 10.44 4.47
N VAL A 143 -13.30 10.52 3.14
CA VAL A 143 -13.87 11.67 2.40
C VAL A 143 -15.37 11.78 2.63
N LEU A 144 -16.11 10.66 2.60
CA LEU A 144 -17.55 10.66 2.89
C LEU A 144 -17.84 11.22 4.28
N ALA A 145 -17.07 10.82 5.30
CA ALA A 145 -17.22 11.34 6.66
C ALA A 145 -16.89 12.84 6.77
N LEU A 146 -15.78 13.28 6.14
CA LEU A 146 -15.38 14.68 6.15
C LEU A 146 -16.37 15.58 5.42
N GLU A 147 -16.83 15.18 4.23
CA GLU A 147 -17.78 15.96 3.44
C GLU A 147 -19.18 16.00 4.07
N ALA A 148 -19.59 14.95 4.80
CA ALA A 148 -20.85 14.97 5.55
C ALA A 148 -20.83 15.98 6.72
N ALA A 149 -19.65 16.26 7.28
CA ALA A 149 -19.49 17.21 8.38
C ALA A 149 -19.36 18.67 7.91
N LEU A 150 -19.10 18.92 6.62
CA LEU A 150 -18.94 20.27 6.09
C LEU A 150 -20.30 20.86 5.66
N PRO A 151 -20.67 22.05 6.17
CA PRO A 151 -21.83 22.78 5.68
C PRO A 151 -21.58 23.35 4.28
N GLY A 152 -22.66 23.76 3.60
CA GLY A 152 -22.59 24.44 2.31
C GLY A 152 -22.97 23.57 1.11
N PRO A 153 -22.99 24.16 -0.10
CA PRO A 153 -23.43 23.47 -1.31
C PRO A 153 -22.47 22.33 -1.70
N PRO A 154 -22.93 21.37 -2.53
CA PRO A 154 -22.05 20.39 -3.14
C PRO A 154 -20.93 21.06 -3.95
N ARG A 155 -19.78 20.39 -4.00
CA ARG A 155 -18.63 20.86 -4.80
C ARG A 155 -18.95 20.80 -6.29
N ALA A 156 -18.39 21.75 -7.04
CA ALA A 156 -18.42 21.71 -8.50
C ALA A 156 -17.70 20.44 -9.03
N PRO A 157 -18.19 19.82 -10.12
CA PRO A 157 -17.48 18.72 -10.77
C PRO A 157 -16.03 19.08 -11.12
N GLY A 158 -15.11 18.14 -10.91
CA GLY A 158 -13.68 18.34 -11.10
C GLY A 158 -12.95 18.97 -9.91
N ALA A 159 -13.67 19.57 -8.95
CA ALA A 159 -13.05 20.13 -7.75
C ALA A 159 -12.34 19.03 -6.96
N ARG A 160 -11.10 19.30 -6.56
CA ARG A 160 -10.34 18.39 -5.69
C ARG A 160 -10.97 18.39 -4.30
N VAL A 161 -11.12 17.20 -3.73
CA VAL A 161 -11.68 17.00 -2.39
C VAL A 161 -10.55 16.64 -1.44
N LEU A 162 -9.79 15.60 -1.77
CA LEU A 162 -8.70 15.12 -0.94
C LEU A 162 -7.59 14.55 -1.81
N ARG A 163 -6.35 14.75 -1.38
CA ARG A 163 -5.20 14.00 -1.87
C ARG A 163 -4.55 13.26 -0.73
N ARG A 164 -4.31 11.97 -0.93
CA ARG A 164 -3.54 11.12 -0.05
C ARG A 164 -2.29 10.62 -0.76
N SER A 165 -1.16 10.67 -0.08
CA SER A 165 0.10 10.08 -0.52
C SER A 165 0.63 9.19 0.59
N LEU A 166 1.06 7.98 0.26
CA LEU A 166 1.67 7.02 1.18
C LEU A 166 2.95 6.50 0.55
N THR A 167 4.09 6.76 1.18
CA THR A 167 5.39 6.26 0.77
C THR A 167 5.90 5.26 1.79
N ILE A 168 6.48 4.16 1.32
CA ILE A 168 7.26 3.22 2.11
C ILE A 168 8.66 3.13 1.51
N ASP A 169 9.67 3.51 2.27
CA ASP A 169 11.07 3.33 1.92
C ASP A 169 11.66 2.21 2.77
N GLY A 170 12.37 1.29 2.11
CA GLY A 170 13.06 0.20 2.76
C GLY A 170 14.55 0.27 2.62
N PHE A 171 15.25 -0.11 3.69
CA PHE A 171 16.70 -0.02 3.79
C PHE A 171 17.27 -1.30 4.39
N ALA A 172 18.38 -1.77 3.82
CA ALA A 172 19.24 -2.73 4.50
C ALA A 172 20.16 -1.96 5.45
N VAL A 173 20.28 -2.50 6.65
CA VAL A 173 21.17 -2.03 7.70
C VAL A 173 22.09 -3.19 8.12
N PRO A 174 23.21 -2.92 8.82
CA PRO A 174 24.09 -3.97 9.32
C PRO A 174 23.37 -5.03 10.18
N GLU A 175 24.05 -6.16 10.44
CA GLU A 175 23.62 -7.17 11.41
C GLU A 175 22.28 -7.87 11.10
N ARG A 176 21.97 -8.06 9.81
CA ARG A 176 20.75 -8.75 9.33
C ARG A 176 19.44 -8.04 9.66
N ALA A 177 19.47 -6.76 10.02
CA ALA A 177 18.26 -5.96 10.19
C ALA A 177 17.84 -5.27 8.88
N MET A 178 16.59 -4.84 8.86
CA MET A 178 16.00 -4.00 7.83
C MET A 178 15.21 -2.89 8.50
N GLU A 179 15.17 -1.73 7.87
CA GLU A 179 14.35 -0.61 8.32
C GLU A 179 13.32 -0.25 7.25
N LEU A 180 12.11 0.08 7.71
CA LEU A 180 11.03 0.59 6.88
C LEU A 180 10.61 1.95 7.43
N ALA A 181 10.66 2.97 6.59
CA ALA A 181 10.11 4.28 6.86
C ALA A 181 8.81 4.44 6.07
N VAL A 182 7.70 4.65 6.77
CA VAL A 182 6.39 4.93 6.17
C VAL A 182 6.03 6.37 6.45
N GLN A 183 5.60 7.08 5.41
CA GLN A 183 5.03 8.42 5.52
C GLN A 183 3.71 8.46 4.78
N LEU A 184 2.65 8.86 5.48
CA LEU A 184 1.34 9.14 4.90
C LEU A 184 1.04 10.63 5.08
N ALA A 185 0.61 11.29 4.01
CA ALA A 185 0.15 12.67 4.03
C ALA A 185 -1.24 12.77 3.39
N ASP A 186 -2.15 13.40 4.12
CA ASP A 186 -3.49 13.76 3.65
C ASP A 186 -3.60 15.28 3.54
N VAL A 187 -4.21 15.76 2.47
CA VAL A 187 -4.66 17.15 2.34
C VAL A 187 -6.12 17.12 1.91
N HIS A 188 -7.04 17.51 2.81
CA HIS A 188 -8.46 17.67 2.53
C HIS A 188 -8.76 19.15 2.25
N LEU A 189 -9.24 19.47 1.06
CA LEU A 189 -9.44 20.86 0.66
C LEU A 189 -10.76 21.39 1.21
N ALA A 190 -10.80 22.67 1.59
CA ALA A 190 -12.06 23.34 1.90
C ALA A 190 -13.00 23.35 0.67
N ARG A 191 -14.30 23.56 0.88
CA ARG A 191 -15.28 23.66 -0.22
C ARG A 191 -15.16 24.97 -0.99
N GLU A 192 -14.79 26.04 -0.31
CA GLU A 192 -14.65 27.37 -0.87
C GLU A 192 -13.17 27.71 -1.10
N ALA A 193 -12.91 28.52 -2.12
CA ALA A 193 -11.58 29.03 -2.46
C ALA A 193 -11.18 30.11 -1.45
N GLY A 194 -10.72 29.68 -0.27
CA GLY A 194 -10.05 30.53 0.70
C GLY A 194 -8.62 30.86 0.26
N ASP A 195 -7.79 31.24 1.23
CA ASP A 195 -6.35 31.43 1.01
C ASP A 195 -5.71 30.04 0.80
N GLU A 196 -5.74 29.61 -0.46
CA GLU A 196 -5.60 28.21 -0.87
C GLU A 196 -4.38 27.53 -0.26
N LEU A 197 -3.26 28.24 -0.12
CA LEU A 197 -2.02 27.66 0.41
C LEU A 197 -2.11 27.41 1.92
N PHE A 198 -2.51 28.40 2.69
CA PHE A 198 -2.57 28.28 4.15
C PHE A 198 -3.73 27.39 4.58
N ASP A 199 -4.82 27.33 3.81
CA ASP A 199 -5.93 26.40 4.06
C ASP A 199 -5.54 24.95 3.73
N GLN A 200 -4.78 24.73 2.64
CA GLN A 200 -4.17 23.44 2.34
C GLN A 200 -3.20 22.99 3.44
N LEU A 201 -2.37 23.91 3.92
CA LEU A 201 -1.43 23.61 4.98
C LEU A 201 -2.17 23.32 6.29
N ALA A 202 -3.22 24.07 6.60
CA ALA A 202 -4.07 23.88 7.78
C ALA A 202 -4.84 22.55 7.74
N SER A 203 -5.15 22.00 6.57
CA SER A 203 -5.82 20.70 6.44
C SER A 203 -4.87 19.52 6.27
N HIS A 204 -3.56 19.78 6.29
CA HIS A 204 -2.54 18.75 6.14
C HIS A 204 -2.45 17.89 7.41
N ALA A 205 -2.72 16.60 7.26
CA ALA A 205 -2.44 15.58 8.27
C ALA A 205 -1.30 14.68 7.81
N GLU A 206 -0.38 14.35 8.72
CA GLU A 206 0.78 13.53 8.46
C GLU A 206 0.88 12.40 9.47
N VAL A 207 1.18 11.19 9.00
CA VAL A 207 1.57 10.06 9.85
C VAL A 207 2.94 9.59 9.40
N ARG A 208 3.82 9.33 10.37
CA ARG A 208 5.12 8.70 10.16
C ARG A 208 5.21 7.45 11.00
N ALA A 209 5.61 6.34 10.40
CA ALA A 209 6.00 5.14 11.14
C ALA A 209 7.40 4.72 10.73
N HIS A 210 8.22 4.33 11.69
CA HIS A 210 9.53 3.75 11.43
C HIS A 210 9.62 2.40 12.13
N ALA A 211 9.86 1.35 11.35
CA ALA A 211 9.94 -0.01 11.85
C ALA A 211 11.33 -0.57 11.60
N ARG A 212 11.94 -1.15 12.63
CA ARG A 212 13.13 -1.98 12.51
C ARG A 212 12.74 -3.43 12.69
N LEU A 213 13.30 -4.31 11.89
CA LEU A 213 12.94 -5.73 11.88
C LEU A 213 14.13 -6.63 11.60
N ASP A 214 14.13 -7.80 12.25
CA ASP A 214 15.04 -8.89 11.96
C ASP A 214 14.62 -9.53 10.62
N ARG A 215 15.53 -9.57 9.64
CA ARG A 215 15.20 -10.05 8.29
C ARG A 215 14.91 -11.54 8.21
N VAL A 216 15.38 -12.33 9.17
CA VAL A 216 15.26 -13.80 9.18
C VAL A 216 13.96 -14.22 9.84
N THR A 217 13.71 -13.73 11.05
CA THR A 217 12.54 -14.06 11.87
C THR A 217 11.31 -13.21 11.51
N THR A 218 11.52 -12.10 10.79
CA THR A 218 10.52 -11.10 10.40
C THR A 218 9.84 -10.40 11.57
N ARG A 219 10.45 -10.46 12.76
CA ARG A 219 9.92 -9.84 13.98
C ARG A 219 10.29 -8.37 14.04
N LEU A 220 9.34 -7.56 14.53
CA LEU A 220 9.57 -6.15 14.82
C LEU A 220 10.53 -6.02 16.01
N GLU A 221 11.69 -5.40 15.81
CA GLU A 221 12.65 -5.07 16.85
C GLU A 221 12.34 -3.72 17.49
N ALA A 222 11.86 -2.77 16.66
CA ALA A 222 11.42 -1.46 17.08
C ALA A 222 10.30 -0.97 16.18
N LEU A 223 9.38 -0.17 16.73
CA LEU A 223 8.35 0.51 15.98
C LEU A 223 8.06 1.87 16.64
N ALA A 224 8.34 2.93 15.90
CA ALA A 224 7.97 4.30 16.27
C ALA A 224 6.78 4.74 15.41
N LEU A 225 5.88 5.52 16.01
CA LEU A 225 4.73 6.11 15.33
C LEU A 225 4.62 7.57 15.76
N ALA A 226 4.45 8.47 14.80
CA ALA A 226 4.21 9.87 15.06
C ALA A 226 3.11 10.41 14.14
N GLU A 227 2.38 11.39 14.63
CA GLU A 227 1.30 12.04 13.89
C GLU A 227 1.41 13.55 13.99
N ARG A 228 1.05 14.26 12.93
CA ARG A 228 0.93 15.71 12.94
C ARG A 228 -0.37 16.11 12.28
N ARG A 229 -1.13 16.95 12.96
CA ARG A 229 -2.34 17.59 12.44
C ARG A 229 -2.16 19.08 12.53
N ARG A 230 -2.23 19.74 11.38
CA ARG A 230 -2.21 21.19 11.33
C ARG A 230 -3.62 21.73 11.50
N THR A 231 -3.68 23.01 11.86
CA THR A 231 -4.89 23.82 11.82
C THR A 231 -4.48 25.23 11.40
N ARG A 232 -5.46 26.11 11.09
CA ARG A 232 -5.18 27.52 10.78
C ARG A 232 -4.45 28.22 11.94
N ALA A 233 -4.70 27.79 13.18
CA ALA A 233 -4.07 28.35 14.38
C ALA A 233 -2.68 27.74 14.68
N SER A 234 -2.32 26.62 14.04
CA SER A 234 -1.13 25.82 14.37
C SER A 234 -0.53 25.18 13.12
N LEU A 235 -0.05 26.00 12.19
CA LEU A 235 0.54 25.55 10.93
C LEU A 235 1.92 24.88 11.12
N ASP A 236 2.61 25.23 12.18
CA ASP A 236 3.91 24.72 12.62
C ASP A 236 3.79 23.58 13.65
N ALA A 237 2.59 23.02 13.83
CA ALA A 237 2.33 21.95 14.78
C ALA A 237 3.44 20.87 14.75
N PRO A 238 3.94 20.43 15.92
CA PRO A 238 4.99 19.41 15.98
C PRO A 238 4.45 18.04 15.56
N LEU A 239 5.37 17.10 15.32
CA LEU A 239 5.01 15.68 15.29
C LEU A 239 4.81 15.22 16.73
N GLU A 240 3.61 14.73 17.02
CA GLU A 240 3.26 14.12 18.29
C GLU A 240 3.69 12.66 18.27
N ASP A 241 4.42 12.24 19.31
CA ASP A 241 4.78 10.83 19.48
C ASP A 241 3.55 10.01 19.87
N ARG A 242 3.27 8.98 19.08
CA ARG A 242 2.17 8.02 19.24
C ARG A 242 2.70 6.59 19.41
N SER A 243 3.99 6.42 19.69
CA SER A 243 4.64 5.11 19.79
C SER A 243 4.06 4.23 20.91
N ALA A 244 3.49 4.83 21.96
CA ALA A 244 2.77 4.11 23.01
C ALA A 244 1.60 3.26 22.47
N GLU A 245 0.96 3.66 21.37
CA GLU A 245 -0.18 2.94 20.75
C GLU A 245 0.24 1.64 20.07
N VAL A 246 1.53 1.49 19.78
CA VAL A 246 2.11 0.40 18.99
C VAL A 246 3.26 -0.33 19.71
N ALA A 247 3.59 0.08 20.93
CA ALA A 247 4.75 -0.43 21.68
C ALA A 247 4.69 -1.95 21.90
N ASP A 248 3.52 -2.51 22.16
CA ASP A 248 3.27 -3.93 22.37
C ASP A 248 3.14 -4.75 21.06
N LEU A 249 3.36 -4.11 19.92
CA LEU A 249 3.59 -4.80 18.64
C LEU A 249 5.05 -5.21 18.46
N VAL A 250 5.98 -4.61 19.23
CA VAL A 250 7.38 -5.02 19.23
C VAL A 250 7.49 -6.49 19.66
N GLY A 251 8.34 -7.24 18.97
CA GLY A 251 8.49 -8.68 19.11
C GLY A 251 7.45 -9.51 18.35
N ARG A 252 6.42 -8.92 17.72
CA ARG A 252 5.49 -9.68 16.86
C ARG A 252 6.06 -9.87 15.46
N PRO A 253 5.71 -10.98 14.77
CA PRO A 253 6.03 -11.15 13.36
C PRO A 253 5.26 -10.12 12.51
N LEU A 254 5.94 -9.46 11.58
CA LEU A 254 5.34 -8.51 10.66
C LEU A 254 4.37 -9.21 9.70
N VAL A 255 4.75 -10.41 9.24
CA VAL A 255 3.95 -11.22 8.31
C VAL A 255 3.21 -12.30 9.09
N GLY A 256 1.88 -12.35 8.93
CA GLY A 256 1.02 -13.33 9.57
C GLY A 256 0.47 -12.86 10.92
N GLY A 257 -0.62 -12.08 10.88
CA GLY A 257 -1.40 -11.71 12.08
C GLY A 257 -1.35 -10.23 12.47
N LEU A 258 -0.26 -9.52 12.18
CA LEU A 258 -0.12 -8.10 12.54
C LEU A 258 -1.26 -7.24 11.95
N GLY A 259 -1.64 -7.47 10.70
CA GLY A 259 -2.71 -6.69 10.06
C GLY A 259 -4.07 -6.84 10.73
N ALA A 260 -4.44 -8.05 11.17
CA ALA A 260 -5.68 -8.29 11.90
C ALA A 260 -5.65 -7.58 13.26
N GLU A 261 -4.50 -7.62 13.95
CA GLU A 261 -4.30 -6.94 15.22
C GLU A 261 -4.38 -5.41 15.10
N LEU A 262 -3.79 -4.85 14.05
CA LEU A 262 -3.89 -3.41 13.75
C LEU A 262 -5.34 -2.99 13.50
N VAL A 263 -6.09 -3.77 12.69
CA VAL A 263 -7.51 -3.51 12.44
C VAL A 263 -8.33 -3.61 13.73
N ARG A 264 -8.07 -4.60 14.57
CA ARG A 264 -8.76 -4.76 15.85
C ARG A 264 -8.56 -3.55 16.77
N ARG A 265 -7.37 -2.96 16.77
CA ARG A 265 -7.00 -1.82 17.63
C ARG A 265 -7.48 -0.48 17.12
N LEU A 266 -7.27 -0.23 15.82
CA LEU A 266 -7.41 1.09 15.23
C LEU A 266 -8.61 1.19 14.28
N GLY A 267 -9.20 0.06 13.86
CA GLY A 267 -10.25 0.03 12.84
C GLY A 267 -11.60 0.57 13.30
N GLY A 268 -11.83 0.68 14.62
CA GLY A 268 -13.05 1.26 15.18
C GLY A 268 -13.05 2.79 15.28
N ASP A 269 -11.89 3.44 15.08
CA ASP A 269 -11.73 4.89 15.23
C ASP A 269 -11.42 5.54 13.88
N ALA A 270 -12.36 6.35 13.38
CA ALA A 270 -12.20 7.09 12.14
C ALA A 270 -11.02 8.10 12.19
N ALA A 271 -10.69 8.61 13.37
CA ALA A 271 -9.52 9.47 13.54
C ALA A 271 -8.21 8.68 13.40
N ALA A 272 -8.20 7.38 13.76
CA ALA A 272 -7.06 6.49 13.62
C ALA A 272 -6.86 5.92 12.21
N ALA A 273 -7.82 6.09 11.28
CA ALA A 273 -7.74 5.52 9.94
C ALA A 273 -6.43 5.81 9.18
N PRO A 274 -5.88 7.05 9.15
CA PRO A 274 -4.58 7.30 8.52
C PRO A 274 -3.43 6.53 9.16
N ARG A 275 -3.44 6.37 10.49
CA ARG A 275 -2.42 5.58 11.22
C ARG A 275 -2.54 4.10 10.89
N LEU A 276 -3.77 3.58 10.85
CA LEU A 276 -4.04 2.21 10.44
C LEU A 276 -3.53 1.93 9.00
N ASP A 277 -3.82 2.82 8.04
CA ASP A 277 -3.39 2.67 6.65
C ASP A 277 -1.86 2.70 6.51
N ALA A 278 -1.18 3.59 7.24
CA ALA A 278 0.28 3.63 7.30
C ALA A 278 0.87 2.32 7.84
N LEU A 279 0.36 1.83 8.99
CA LEU A 279 0.87 0.62 9.63
C LEU A 279 0.58 -0.66 8.82
N LEU A 280 -0.58 -0.76 8.18
CA LEU A 280 -0.92 -1.88 7.31
C LEU A 280 -0.03 -1.97 6.06
N SER A 281 0.66 -0.89 5.72
CA SER A 281 1.57 -0.83 4.58
C SER A 281 2.98 -1.38 4.90
N LEU A 282 3.30 -1.63 6.17
CA LEU A 282 4.59 -2.19 6.58
C LEU A 282 4.83 -3.59 6.00
N ALA A 283 3.88 -4.51 6.14
CA ALA A 283 4.05 -5.89 5.66
C ALA A 283 4.19 -5.97 4.12
N PRO A 284 3.34 -5.31 3.31
CA PRO A 284 3.56 -5.22 1.87
C PRO A 284 4.90 -4.57 1.49
N GLY A 285 5.33 -3.52 2.21
CA GLY A 285 6.63 -2.87 1.99
C GLY A 285 7.82 -3.80 2.27
N TYR A 286 7.80 -4.52 3.38
CA TYR A 286 8.79 -5.54 3.72
C TYR A 286 8.96 -6.58 2.62
N VAL A 287 7.86 -7.13 2.10
CA VAL A 287 7.90 -8.16 1.05
C VAL A 287 8.64 -7.67 -0.19
N GLN A 288 8.47 -6.39 -0.58
CA GLN A 288 9.21 -5.83 -1.71
C GLN A 288 10.70 -5.67 -1.42
N CYS A 289 11.04 -5.28 -0.19
CA CYS A 289 12.44 -5.11 0.23
C CYS A 289 13.19 -6.44 0.25
N VAL A 290 12.54 -7.53 0.66
CA VAL A 290 13.13 -8.87 0.61
C VAL A 290 13.46 -9.29 -0.82
N ALA A 291 12.61 -8.95 -1.79
CA ALA A 291 12.90 -9.24 -3.19
C ALA A 291 14.19 -8.52 -3.68
N ALA A 292 14.46 -7.30 -3.20
CA ALA A 292 15.69 -6.58 -3.53
C ALA A 292 16.98 -7.20 -2.95
N LEU A 293 16.85 -8.22 -2.08
CA LEU A 293 17.96 -8.96 -1.47
C LEU A 293 18.10 -10.38 -2.05
N ALA A 294 17.34 -10.73 -3.09
CA ALA A 294 17.33 -12.09 -3.65
C ALA A 294 18.71 -12.54 -4.15
N ASP A 295 19.52 -11.60 -4.63
CA ASP A 295 20.87 -11.84 -5.13
C ASP A 295 21.85 -12.28 -4.04
N LEU A 296 21.68 -11.82 -2.79
CA LEU A 296 22.49 -12.24 -1.65
C LEU A 296 22.34 -13.73 -1.32
N PHE A 297 21.29 -14.37 -1.83
CA PHE A 297 21.05 -15.78 -1.61
C PHE A 297 21.52 -16.65 -2.77
N LEU A 298 21.93 -16.06 -3.91
CA LEU A 298 22.50 -16.77 -5.05
C LEU A 298 23.74 -17.57 -4.61
N GLY A 299 23.68 -18.89 -4.73
CA GLY A 299 24.78 -19.80 -4.34
C GLY A 299 24.55 -20.59 -3.04
N SER A 300 23.42 -20.41 -2.34
CA SER A 300 23.02 -21.26 -1.21
C SER A 300 21.81 -22.13 -1.56
N ALA A 301 21.65 -23.29 -0.91
CA ALA A 301 20.42 -24.10 -1.04
C ALA A 301 19.17 -23.31 -0.59
N ALA A 302 19.33 -22.37 0.35
CA ALA A 302 18.32 -21.39 0.72
C ALA A 302 18.02 -20.40 -0.43
N GLY A 303 18.97 -20.13 -1.32
CA GLY A 303 18.79 -19.36 -2.55
C GLY A 303 18.01 -20.05 -3.65
N ALA A 304 17.99 -21.38 -3.70
CA ALA A 304 17.05 -22.09 -4.55
C ALA A 304 15.59 -21.92 -4.05
N ALA A 305 15.38 -21.80 -2.74
CA ALA A 305 14.06 -21.60 -2.12
C ALA A 305 13.65 -20.11 -2.01
N ALA A 306 14.61 -19.20 -1.79
CA ALA A 306 14.40 -17.76 -1.59
C ALA A 306 14.67 -16.93 -2.85
N GLY A 307 15.59 -17.37 -3.72
CA GLY A 307 15.89 -16.74 -5.01
C GLY A 307 14.78 -16.96 -6.04
N LEU A 308 13.98 -18.03 -5.90
CA LEU A 308 12.85 -18.34 -6.78
C LEU A 308 11.49 -17.85 -6.29
N GLY A 309 11.46 -16.82 -5.42
CA GLY A 309 10.31 -15.93 -5.31
C GLY A 309 9.15 -16.41 -4.43
N ALA A 310 8.79 -15.53 -3.49
CA ALA A 310 7.59 -15.45 -2.66
C ALA A 310 7.06 -16.73 -1.97
N ARG A 311 6.33 -16.53 -0.86
CA ARG A 311 5.69 -17.64 -0.16
C ARG A 311 4.53 -18.20 -1.00
N PRO A 312 4.28 -19.52 -1.00
CA PRO A 312 3.08 -20.07 -1.62
C PRO A 312 1.82 -19.31 -1.18
N ASP A 313 0.95 -19.03 -2.15
CA ASP A 313 -0.30 -18.28 -1.98
C ASP A 313 -0.14 -16.80 -1.59
N SER A 314 1.07 -16.23 -1.71
CA SER A 314 1.26 -14.79 -1.44
C SER A 314 0.55 -13.89 -2.44
N CYS A 315 0.37 -14.37 -3.69
CA CYS A 315 -0.40 -13.71 -4.73
C CYS A 315 -0.78 -14.72 -5.84
N PHE A 316 -1.56 -14.29 -6.81
CA PHE A 316 -1.95 -15.07 -7.99
C PHE A 316 -0.78 -15.78 -8.69
N MET A 317 0.33 -15.09 -8.96
CA MET A 317 1.48 -15.71 -9.65
C MET A 317 2.14 -16.81 -8.81
N TRP A 318 2.04 -16.73 -7.48
CA TRP A 318 2.64 -17.64 -6.51
C TRP A 318 1.63 -18.59 -5.85
N ARG A 319 0.42 -18.70 -6.40
CA ARG A 319 -0.63 -19.59 -5.88
C ARG A 319 -0.21 -21.04 -6.00
N ARG A 320 -0.72 -21.87 -5.08
CA ARG A 320 -0.51 -23.32 -5.15
C ARG A 320 -1.03 -23.89 -6.46
N GLY A 321 -0.22 -24.76 -7.06
CA GLY A 321 -0.50 -25.35 -8.37
C GLY A 321 -0.49 -24.34 -9.51
N GLY A 322 -0.02 -23.11 -9.31
CA GLY A 322 0.16 -22.11 -10.38
C GLY A 322 1.36 -22.42 -11.27
N ALA A 323 1.54 -21.64 -12.35
CA ALA A 323 2.63 -21.86 -13.30
C ALA A 323 4.02 -21.76 -12.67
N LEU A 324 4.27 -20.75 -11.83
CA LEU A 324 5.60 -20.54 -11.22
C LEU A 324 5.95 -21.62 -10.20
N GLN A 325 4.97 -22.15 -9.45
CA GLN A 325 5.24 -23.26 -8.54
C GLN A 325 5.62 -24.52 -9.34
N ARG A 326 4.86 -24.87 -10.38
CA ARG A 326 5.17 -26.04 -11.21
C ARG A 326 6.54 -25.91 -11.88
N ALA A 327 6.88 -24.71 -12.36
CA ALA A 327 8.20 -24.46 -12.92
C ALA A 327 9.33 -24.64 -11.89
N ARG A 328 9.07 -24.33 -10.61
CA ARG A 328 10.03 -24.58 -9.52
C ARG A 328 10.17 -26.06 -9.19
N ASP A 329 9.05 -26.81 -9.22
CA ASP A 329 9.03 -28.23 -8.86
C ASP A 329 9.62 -29.13 -9.99
N GLU A 330 9.81 -28.58 -11.21
CA GLU A 330 10.42 -29.26 -12.37
C GLU A 330 11.95 -29.11 -12.46
N VAL A 331 12.57 -28.32 -11.58
CA VAL A 331 14.03 -28.07 -11.49
C VAL A 331 14.63 -28.84 -10.32
#